data_AF-A0A939PFE3-F1
#
_entry.id   AF-A0A939PFE3-F1
#
_cell.length_a   1.000
_cell.length_b   1.000
_cell.length_c   1.000
_cell.angle_alpha   90.00
_cell.angle_beta   90.00
_cell.angle_gamma   90.00
#
_symmetry.space_group_name_H-M   'P 1'
#
loop_
_entity.id
_entity.type
_entity.pdbx_description
1 polymer ?
#
loop_
_entity_poly.entity_id
_entity_poly.type
_entity_poly.pdbx_seq_one_letter_code
_entity_poly.pdbx_strand_id
1 'polypeptide(L)'
;MLDRGEVGAVVVLLEGMAAQHPDEPLSVLAVRVAAALHARITAGEAGTPPAPGLDAEVRPGPRTAQVTAAEERREAGQKRDLHADARDDAAEIRDEQAAARAARAVESARTAEAGAARISELFRLAELRDDVAARQPLGQRTPEQQQRADEEDRASNRVDRAALRAFLLSLQVDRATERHTRHADAQNRFASRRDRTAAHADRKAAEGDRDQTLIDVEALAERLHWTRQNIINLMRIIERAEHLGLIDLDVDTDPVALAELEAAAHEAAQHGE
;
A
#
# COMPACT_ATOMS: atom_id res chain seq x y z
N MET A 1 -16.70 53.53 29.04
CA MET A 1 -17.56 53.28 27.87
C MET A 1 -16.66 53.16 26.66
N LEU A 2 -16.92 52.18 25.78
CA LEU A 2 -16.21 52.08 24.51
C LEU A 2 -16.65 53.23 23.60
N ASP A 3 -15.72 53.84 22.88
CA ASP A 3 -16.08 54.86 21.87
C ASP A 3 -16.68 54.21 20.60
N ARG A 4 -17.31 55.01 19.72
CA ARG A 4 -17.96 54.48 18.51
C ARG A 4 -16.97 53.76 17.58
N GLY A 5 -15.71 54.19 17.57
CA GLY A 5 -14.64 53.57 16.78
C GLY A 5 -14.28 52.19 17.34
N GLU A 6 -14.17 52.08 18.65
CA GLU A 6 -13.92 50.81 19.35
C GLU A 6 -15.08 49.83 19.14
N VAL A 7 -16.34 50.27 19.23
CA VAL A 7 -17.50 49.42 18.95
C VAL A 7 -17.51 48.95 17.49
N GLY A 8 -17.19 49.84 16.54
CA GLY A 8 -17.07 49.47 15.12
C GLY A 8 -15.96 48.45 14.87
N ALA A 9 -14.81 48.58 15.55
CA ALA A 9 -13.72 47.62 15.44
C ALA A 9 -14.10 46.23 15.98
N VAL A 10 -14.87 46.18 17.08
CA VAL A 10 -15.37 44.91 17.63
C VAL A 10 -16.37 44.26 16.67
N VAL A 11 -17.26 45.02 16.04
CA VAL A 11 -18.21 44.50 15.05
C VAL A 11 -17.49 43.87 13.85
N VAL A 12 -16.52 44.58 13.26
CA VAL A 12 -15.75 44.06 12.12
C VAL A 12 -14.98 42.79 12.49
N LEU A 13 -14.48 42.71 13.73
CA LEU A 13 -13.76 41.53 14.21
C LEU A 13 -14.70 40.33 14.40
N LEU A 14 -15.91 40.55 14.92
CA LEU A 14 -16.94 39.52 15.08
C LEU A 14 -17.48 39.02 13.73
N GLU A 15 -17.70 39.92 12.77
CA GLU A 15 -18.11 39.56 11.40
C GLU A 15 -17.01 38.80 10.66
N GLY A 16 -15.75 39.22 10.83
CA GLY A 16 -14.59 38.52 10.28
C GLY A 16 -14.43 37.11 10.85
N MET A 17 -14.63 36.94 12.16
CA MET A 17 -14.68 35.62 12.81
C MET A 17 -15.79 34.74 12.24
N ALA A 18 -17.00 35.27 12.10
CA ALA A 18 -18.13 34.52 11.57
C ALA A 18 -17.95 34.12 10.10
N ALA A 19 -17.34 34.99 9.29
CA ALA A 19 -17.08 34.70 7.88
C ALA A 19 -16.00 33.64 7.66
N GLN A 20 -15.01 33.55 8.57
CA GLN A 20 -13.93 32.56 8.49
C GLN A 20 -14.36 31.16 8.95
N HIS A 21 -15.36 31.07 9.84
CA HIS A 21 -15.80 29.82 10.45
C HIS A 21 -17.34 29.69 10.44
N PRO A 22 -18.00 29.62 9.26
CA PRO A 22 -19.45 29.70 9.16
C PRO A 22 -20.17 28.55 9.90
N ASP A 23 -19.51 27.41 10.06
CA ASP A 23 -20.09 26.21 10.64
C ASP A 23 -19.87 26.11 12.17
N GLU A 24 -19.14 27.05 12.78
CA GLU A 24 -18.90 27.03 14.23
C GLU A 24 -20.06 27.72 15.00
N PRO A 25 -20.55 27.15 16.12
CA PRO A 25 -21.68 27.70 16.87
C PRO A 25 -21.40 29.10 17.45
N LEU A 26 -20.13 29.43 17.67
CA LEU A 26 -19.70 30.78 18.10
C LEU A 26 -19.92 31.84 17.02
N SER A 27 -19.93 31.46 15.74
CA SER A 27 -20.18 32.37 14.63
C SER A 27 -21.60 32.91 14.64
N VAL A 28 -22.59 32.09 15.03
CA VAL A 28 -23.98 32.53 15.20
C VAL A 28 -24.09 33.59 16.30
N LEU A 29 -23.37 33.39 17.41
CA LEU A 29 -23.36 34.32 18.54
C LEU A 29 -22.59 35.60 18.20
N ALA A 30 -21.47 35.49 17.50
CA ALA A 30 -20.71 36.62 16.98
C ALA A 30 -21.55 37.47 16.01
N VAL A 31 -22.30 36.86 15.09
CA VAL A 31 -23.23 37.55 14.19
C VAL A 31 -24.33 38.27 14.96
N ARG A 32 -24.92 37.63 15.98
CA ARG A 32 -25.96 38.25 16.82
C ARG A 32 -25.44 39.45 17.62
N VAL A 33 -24.25 39.33 18.21
CA VAL A 33 -23.60 40.42 18.95
C VAL A 33 -23.20 41.56 18.00
N ALA A 34 -22.63 41.23 16.84
CA ALA A 34 -22.33 42.20 15.79
C ALA A 34 -23.58 42.96 15.34
N ALA A 35 -24.69 42.25 15.10
CA ALA A 35 -25.97 42.84 14.74
C ALA A 35 -26.54 43.76 15.84
N ALA A 36 -26.45 43.36 17.12
CA ALA A 36 -26.91 44.17 18.24
C ALA A 36 -26.06 45.44 18.42
N LEU A 37 -24.74 45.34 18.29
CA LEU A 37 -23.83 46.48 18.30
C LEU A 37 -24.08 47.41 17.11
N HIS A 38 -24.34 46.86 15.92
CA HIS A 38 -24.76 47.61 14.75
C HIS A 38 -26.05 48.39 15.00
N ALA A 39 -27.08 47.75 15.56
CA ALA A 39 -28.35 48.38 15.90
C ALA A 39 -28.17 49.54 16.90
N ARG A 40 -27.23 49.42 17.82
CA ARG A 40 -26.91 50.45 18.81
C ARG A 40 -26.14 51.64 18.20
N ILE A 41 -25.21 51.35 17.28
CA ILE A 41 -24.51 52.37 16.49
C ILE A 41 -25.49 53.16 15.60
N THR A 42 -26.49 52.49 15.01
CA THR A 42 -27.50 53.13 14.14
C THR A 42 -28.58 53.87 14.92
N ALA A 43 -28.93 53.42 16.12
CA ALA A 43 -29.82 54.14 17.05
C ALA A 43 -29.26 55.49 17.55
N GLY A 44 -28.02 55.82 17.20
CA GLY A 44 -27.42 57.14 17.50
C GLY A 44 -26.89 57.28 18.92
N GLU A 45 -26.86 56.20 19.71
CA GLU A 45 -26.24 56.20 21.04
C GLU A 45 -24.71 56.29 21.01
N ALA A 46 -24.08 55.97 19.88
CA ALA A 46 -22.67 56.22 19.63
C ALA A 46 -22.56 57.29 18.52
N GLY A 47 -21.83 58.39 18.73
CA GLY A 47 -21.87 59.59 17.87
C GLY A 47 -21.30 59.45 16.45
N THR A 48 -22.06 59.92 15.46
CA THR A 48 -21.81 60.11 13.99
C THR A 48 -20.99 59.06 13.17
N PRO A 49 -21.55 58.45 12.09
CA PRO A 49 -20.83 57.48 11.24
C PRO A 49 -19.94 58.12 10.15
N PRO A 50 -18.81 57.48 9.77
CA PRO A 50 -18.08 57.78 8.55
C PRO A 50 -18.69 57.08 7.31
N ALA A 51 -18.45 57.66 6.14
CA ALA A 51 -19.11 57.35 4.86
C ALA A 51 -18.62 56.03 4.20
N PRO A 52 -19.49 55.34 3.42
CA PRO A 52 -19.14 54.11 2.72
C PRO A 52 -18.64 54.37 1.30
N GLY A 53 -17.65 53.58 0.87
CA GLY A 53 -17.31 53.40 -0.52
C GLY A 53 -16.23 52.33 -0.66
N LEU A 54 -16.54 51.27 -1.40
CA LEU A 54 -15.64 50.55 -2.34
C LEU A 54 -16.34 49.30 -2.88
N ASP A 55 -16.55 49.29 -4.19
CA ASP A 55 -17.07 48.17 -4.98
C ASP A 55 -15.98 47.09 -5.16
N ALA A 56 -16.31 45.83 -4.87
CA ALA A 56 -15.40 44.70 -4.99
C ALA A 56 -15.70 43.86 -6.26
N GLU A 57 -14.73 43.81 -7.18
CA GLU A 57 -14.74 42.93 -8.36
C GLU A 57 -14.64 41.45 -7.96
N VAL A 58 -15.60 40.66 -8.43
CA VAL A 58 -15.67 39.21 -8.23
C VAL A 58 -14.65 38.51 -9.16
N ARG A 59 -13.51 38.10 -8.60
CA ARG A 59 -12.59 37.16 -9.25
C ARG A 59 -13.13 35.72 -9.14
N PRO A 60 -13.09 34.92 -10.22
CA PRO A 60 -13.48 33.52 -10.16
C PRO A 60 -12.55 32.76 -9.21
N GLY A 61 -13.14 32.14 -8.19
CA GLY A 61 -12.44 31.55 -7.07
C GLY A 61 -11.74 30.21 -7.40
N PRO A 62 -10.76 29.80 -6.57
CA PRO A 62 -9.84 28.67 -6.77
C PRO A 62 -10.48 27.26 -6.82
N ARG A 63 -11.81 27.14 -6.75
CA ARG A 63 -12.51 25.86 -6.61
C ARG A 63 -12.58 25.04 -7.91
N THR A 64 -12.59 25.66 -9.09
CA THR A 64 -12.71 24.92 -10.36
C THR A 64 -11.42 24.19 -10.76
N ALA A 65 -10.25 24.69 -10.35
CA ALA A 65 -8.95 24.05 -10.62
C ALA A 65 -8.68 22.81 -9.75
N GLN A 66 -9.35 22.67 -8.59
CA GLN A 66 -9.13 21.55 -7.68
C GLN A 66 -9.94 20.30 -8.09
N VAL A 67 -11.10 20.48 -8.73
CA VAL A 67 -11.97 19.36 -9.15
C VAL A 67 -11.34 18.57 -10.30
N THR A 68 -10.74 19.24 -11.28
CA THR A 68 -10.09 18.56 -12.43
C THR A 68 -8.86 17.76 -12.01
N ALA A 69 -8.06 18.27 -11.07
CA ALA A 69 -6.89 17.57 -10.55
C ALA A 69 -7.25 16.30 -9.74
N ALA A 70 -8.40 16.28 -9.07
CA ALA A 70 -8.87 15.11 -8.34
C ALA A 70 -9.35 14.00 -9.29
N GLU A 71 -9.98 14.38 -10.40
CA GLU A 71 -10.49 13.44 -11.41
C GLU A 71 -9.35 12.77 -12.19
N GLU A 72 -8.34 13.54 -12.61
CA GLU A 72 -7.13 13.01 -13.25
C GLU A 72 -6.38 12.01 -12.34
N ARG A 73 -6.34 12.26 -11.03
CA ARG A 73 -5.72 11.34 -10.06
C ARG A 73 -6.50 10.03 -9.93
N ARG A 74 -7.84 10.06 -9.97
CA ARG A 74 -8.68 8.84 -9.93
C ARG A 74 -8.51 8.01 -11.19
N GLU A 75 -8.48 8.64 -12.36
CA GLU A 75 -8.30 7.94 -13.64
C GLU A 75 -6.89 7.32 -13.74
N ALA A 76 -5.87 8.04 -13.25
CA ALA A 76 -4.51 7.51 -13.16
C ALA A 76 -4.39 6.35 -12.15
N GLY A 77 -5.16 6.37 -11.06
CA GLY A 77 -5.27 5.26 -10.10
C GLY A 77 -5.85 4.00 -10.76
N GLN A 78 -7.02 4.11 -11.40
CA GLN A 78 -7.67 2.99 -12.08
C GLN A 78 -6.81 2.35 -13.17
N LYS A 79 -6.05 3.15 -13.95
CA LYS A 79 -5.12 2.63 -14.96
C LYS A 79 -3.95 1.86 -14.34
N ARG A 80 -3.51 2.21 -13.13
CA ARG A 80 -2.44 1.48 -12.42
C ARG A 80 -2.94 0.13 -11.92
N ASP A 81 -4.15 0.09 -11.38
CA ASP A 81 -4.75 -1.14 -10.84
C ASP A 81 -4.98 -2.17 -11.96
N LEU A 82 -5.54 -1.76 -13.10
CA LEU A 82 -5.70 -2.62 -14.28
C LEU A 82 -4.36 -3.17 -14.82
N HIS A 83 -3.29 -2.39 -14.69
CA HIS A 83 -1.95 -2.83 -15.07
C HIS A 83 -1.29 -3.75 -14.04
N ALA A 84 -1.70 -3.70 -12.77
CA ALA A 84 -1.24 -4.62 -11.75
C ALA A 84 -1.85 -6.02 -11.98
N ASP A 85 -3.17 -6.08 -12.18
CA ASP A 85 -3.88 -7.34 -12.44
C ASP A 85 -3.32 -8.07 -13.67
N ALA A 86 -3.11 -7.35 -14.78
CA ALA A 86 -2.55 -7.93 -16.00
C ALA A 86 -1.09 -8.44 -15.82
N ARG A 87 -0.33 -7.88 -14.87
CA ARG A 87 1.03 -8.35 -14.56
C ARG A 87 1.01 -9.62 -13.72
N ASP A 88 0.03 -9.76 -12.84
CA ASP A 88 -0.14 -10.93 -11.99
C ASP A 88 -0.63 -12.12 -12.82
N ASP A 89 -1.61 -11.93 -13.71
CA ASP A 89 -2.03 -12.96 -14.68
C ASP A 89 -0.86 -13.45 -15.55
N ALA A 90 -0.03 -12.53 -16.03
CA ALA A 90 1.14 -12.86 -16.83
C ALA A 90 2.26 -13.53 -16.01
N ALA A 91 2.29 -13.36 -14.70
CA ALA A 91 3.18 -14.09 -13.80
C ALA A 91 2.66 -15.52 -13.59
N GLU A 92 1.36 -15.68 -13.31
CA GLU A 92 0.71 -16.98 -13.14
C GLU A 92 0.88 -17.87 -14.37
N ILE A 93 0.62 -17.35 -15.58
CA ILE A 93 0.82 -18.09 -16.83
C ILE A 93 2.28 -18.53 -17.01
N ARG A 94 3.25 -17.71 -16.58
CA ARG A 94 4.68 -18.06 -16.69
C ARG A 94 5.07 -19.16 -15.69
N ASP A 95 4.53 -19.10 -14.48
CA ASP A 95 4.77 -20.10 -13.44
C ASP A 95 4.13 -21.44 -13.82
N GLU A 96 2.92 -21.43 -14.38
CA GLU A 96 2.27 -22.64 -14.91
C GLU A 96 3.06 -23.24 -16.07
N GLN A 97 3.54 -22.42 -17.01
CA GLN A 97 4.42 -22.89 -18.10
C GLN A 97 5.75 -23.43 -17.58
N ALA A 98 6.34 -22.83 -16.55
CA ALA A 98 7.56 -23.32 -15.93
C ALA A 98 7.33 -24.67 -15.24
N ALA A 99 6.23 -24.83 -14.49
CA ALA A 99 5.83 -26.07 -13.86
C ALA A 99 5.59 -27.18 -14.90
N ALA A 100 4.89 -26.86 -16.01
CA ALA A 100 4.67 -27.82 -17.11
C ALA A 100 5.98 -28.27 -17.78
N ARG A 101 6.95 -27.35 -17.96
CA ARG A 101 8.29 -27.69 -18.48
C ARG A 101 9.08 -28.56 -17.50
N ALA A 102 9.03 -28.25 -16.21
CA ALA A 102 9.67 -29.05 -15.17
C ALA A 102 9.08 -30.47 -15.09
N ALA A 103 7.75 -30.61 -15.16
CA ALA A 103 7.09 -31.91 -15.18
C ALA A 103 7.54 -32.76 -16.37
N ARG A 104 7.60 -32.19 -17.58
CA ARG A 104 8.10 -32.89 -18.79
C ARG A 104 9.57 -33.29 -18.66
N ALA A 105 10.39 -32.46 -18.00
CA ALA A 105 11.80 -32.79 -17.76
C ALA A 105 11.96 -33.94 -16.76
N VAL A 106 11.14 -34.00 -15.71
CA VAL A 106 11.14 -35.14 -14.76
C VAL A 106 10.69 -36.42 -15.45
N GLU A 107 9.68 -36.36 -16.31
CA GLU A 107 9.21 -37.53 -17.05
C GLU A 107 10.26 -38.04 -18.06
N SER A 108 10.96 -37.13 -18.76
CA SER A 108 12.06 -37.53 -19.63
C SER A 108 13.24 -38.13 -18.87
N ALA A 109 13.55 -37.61 -17.67
CA ALA A 109 14.57 -38.19 -16.80
C ALA A 109 14.21 -39.61 -16.34
N ARG A 110 12.95 -39.84 -15.93
CA ARG A 110 12.47 -41.18 -15.53
C ARG A 110 12.55 -42.19 -16.67
N THR A 111 12.19 -41.80 -17.89
CA THR A 111 12.29 -42.69 -19.06
C THR A 111 13.74 -42.98 -19.42
N ALA A 112 14.65 -42.01 -19.28
CA ALA A 112 16.09 -42.23 -19.45
C ALA A 112 16.66 -43.17 -18.39
N GLU A 113 16.29 -43.01 -17.12
CA GLU A 113 16.72 -43.87 -16.01
C GLU A 113 16.24 -45.32 -16.20
N ALA A 114 14.98 -45.51 -16.60
CA ALA A 114 14.46 -46.83 -16.96
C ALA A 114 15.24 -47.46 -18.14
N GLY A 115 15.67 -46.65 -19.10
CA GLY A 115 16.56 -47.08 -20.18
C GLY A 115 17.94 -47.53 -19.67
N ALA A 116 18.55 -46.75 -18.77
CA ALA A 116 19.85 -47.06 -18.19
C ALA A 116 19.83 -48.33 -17.32
N ALA A 117 18.74 -48.56 -16.57
CA ALA A 117 18.55 -49.78 -15.79
C ALA A 117 18.48 -51.03 -16.68
N ARG A 118 17.74 -50.97 -17.80
CA ARG A 118 17.69 -52.07 -18.78
C ARG A 118 19.05 -52.35 -19.39
N ILE A 119 19.82 -51.30 -19.71
CA ILE A 119 21.17 -51.47 -20.23
C ILE A 119 22.04 -52.18 -19.18
N SER A 120 22.02 -51.75 -17.92
CA SER A 120 22.80 -52.37 -16.83
C SER A 120 22.45 -53.85 -16.61
N GLU A 121 21.18 -54.23 -16.76
CA GLU A 121 20.76 -55.63 -16.70
C GLU A 121 21.37 -56.48 -17.84
N LEU A 122 21.42 -55.93 -19.06
CA LEU A 122 22.07 -56.59 -20.21
C LEU A 122 23.57 -56.81 -19.97
N PHE A 123 24.27 -55.89 -19.29
CA PHE A 123 25.66 -56.09 -18.89
C PHE A 123 25.83 -57.25 -17.93
N ARG A 124 24.98 -57.30 -16.90
CA ARG A 124 25.04 -58.35 -15.89
C ARG A 124 24.80 -59.74 -16.49
N LEU A 125 23.89 -59.83 -17.48
CA LEU A 125 23.66 -61.06 -18.23
C LEU A 125 24.84 -61.45 -19.12
N ALA A 126 25.56 -60.48 -19.70
CA ALA A 126 26.77 -60.75 -20.46
C ALA A 126 27.90 -61.28 -19.58
N GLU A 127 28.13 -60.66 -18.41
CA GLU A 127 29.15 -61.09 -17.44
C GLU A 127 28.90 -62.51 -16.92
N LEU A 128 27.63 -62.84 -16.59
CA LEU A 128 27.22 -64.21 -16.24
C LEU A 128 27.48 -65.23 -17.36
N ARG A 129 27.37 -64.82 -18.63
CA ARG A 129 27.65 -65.68 -19.78
C ARG A 129 29.14 -66.00 -19.86
N ASP A 130 29.99 -65.00 -19.67
CA ASP A 130 31.44 -65.12 -19.75
C ASP A 130 31.98 -65.98 -18.58
N ASP A 131 31.43 -65.83 -17.37
CA ASP A 131 31.73 -66.71 -16.22
C ASP A 131 31.39 -68.18 -16.46
N VAL A 132 30.28 -68.45 -17.17
CA VAL A 132 29.87 -69.81 -17.56
C VAL A 132 30.82 -70.39 -18.61
N ALA A 133 31.27 -69.57 -19.57
CA ALA A 133 32.26 -69.97 -20.56
C ALA A 133 33.62 -70.29 -19.93
N ALA A 134 34.06 -69.50 -18.94
CA ALA A 134 35.33 -69.67 -18.25
C ALA A 134 35.45 -70.97 -17.43
N ARG A 135 34.32 -71.57 -17.01
CA ARG A 135 34.29 -72.83 -16.24
C ARG A 135 34.41 -74.09 -17.10
N GLN A 136 34.49 -73.98 -18.42
CA GLN A 136 34.72 -75.13 -19.30
C GLN A 136 36.22 -75.52 -19.32
N PRO A 137 36.58 -76.79 -19.07
CA PRO A 137 37.97 -77.21 -18.94
C PRO A 137 38.73 -77.09 -20.27
N LEU A 138 39.89 -76.43 -20.20
CA LEU A 138 40.84 -76.16 -21.29
C LEU A 138 41.54 -77.46 -21.77
N GLY A 139 40.82 -78.32 -22.48
CA GLY A 139 41.40 -79.41 -23.27
C GLY A 139 41.64 -78.96 -24.71
N GLN A 140 42.91 -78.93 -25.14
CA GLN A 140 43.42 -78.67 -26.51
C GLN A 140 42.46 -77.90 -27.44
N ARG A 141 42.58 -76.56 -27.38
CA ARG A 141 41.75 -75.66 -28.19
C ARG A 141 42.05 -75.84 -29.67
N THR A 142 41.06 -76.33 -30.42
CA THR A 142 41.07 -76.34 -31.89
C THR A 142 41.05 -74.89 -32.41
N PRO A 143 41.49 -74.61 -33.65
CA PRO A 143 41.47 -73.26 -34.23
C PRO A 143 40.08 -72.59 -34.18
N GLU A 144 39.00 -73.38 -34.17
CA GLU A 144 37.63 -72.89 -33.95
C GLU A 144 37.43 -72.30 -32.54
N GLN A 145 38.09 -72.85 -31.52
CA GLN A 145 38.02 -72.33 -30.15
C GLN A 145 38.85 -71.05 -29.98
N GLN A 146 39.90 -70.85 -30.78
CA GLN A 146 40.63 -69.58 -30.84
C GLN A 146 39.76 -68.48 -31.46
N GLN A 147 39.05 -68.79 -32.56
CA GLN A 147 38.10 -67.83 -33.16
C GLN A 147 36.98 -67.44 -32.21
N ARG A 148 36.44 -68.39 -31.43
CA ARG A 148 35.42 -68.10 -30.41
C ARG A 148 35.95 -67.18 -29.31
N ALA A 149 37.18 -67.41 -28.83
CA ALA A 149 37.80 -66.54 -27.83
C ALA A 149 37.97 -65.10 -28.37
N ASP A 150 38.45 -64.95 -29.61
CA ASP A 150 38.57 -63.62 -30.23
C ASP A 150 37.20 -62.94 -30.44
N GLU A 151 36.14 -63.70 -30.74
CA GLU A 151 34.78 -63.17 -30.84
C GLU A 151 34.23 -62.72 -29.48
N GLU A 152 34.57 -63.45 -28.42
CA GLU A 152 34.20 -63.14 -27.04
C GLU A 152 34.90 -61.87 -26.56
N ASP A 153 36.21 -61.72 -26.81
CA ASP A 153 36.95 -60.49 -26.52
C ASP A 153 36.41 -59.27 -27.28
N ARG A 154 35.97 -59.47 -28.53
CA ARG A 154 35.29 -58.40 -29.31
C ARG A 154 33.92 -58.08 -28.73
N ALA A 155 33.18 -59.07 -28.23
CA ALA A 155 31.88 -58.86 -27.59
C ALA A 155 32.05 -58.10 -26.27
N SER A 156 33.00 -58.51 -25.43
CA SER A 156 33.36 -57.86 -24.17
C SER A 156 33.76 -56.39 -24.41
N ASN A 157 34.62 -56.11 -25.39
CA ASN A 157 34.97 -54.73 -25.77
C ASN A 157 33.78 -53.88 -26.24
N ARG A 158 32.78 -54.48 -26.90
CA ARG A 158 31.55 -53.75 -27.31
C ARG A 158 30.68 -53.42 -26.11
N VAL A 159 30.59 -54.36 -25.17
CA VAL A 159 29.93 -54.22 -23.88
C VAL A 159 30.63 -53.08 -23.13
N ASP A 160 31.93 -53.13 -22.84
CA ASP A 160 32.63 -52.04 -22.13
C ASP A 160 32.44 -50.64 -22.74
N ARG A 161 32.48 -50.54 -24.09
CA ARG A 161 32.17 -49.29 -24.79
C ARG A 161 30.75 -48.79 -24.58
N ALA A 162 29.77 -49.70 -24.55
CA ALA A 162 28.39 -49.34 -24.26
C ALA A 162 28.20 -48.90 -22.80
N ALA A 163 28.91 -49.51 -21.84
CA ALA A 163 28.85 -49.11 -20.43
C ALA A 163 29.45 -47.72 -20.25
N LEU A 164 30.61 -47.48 -20.86
CA LEU A 164 31.25 -46.17 -20.83
C LEU A 164 30.34 -45.09 -21.44
N ARG A 165 29.66 -45.38 -22.56
CA ARG A 165 28.68 -44.46 -23.15
C ARG A 165 27.51 -44.18 -22.22
N ALA A 166 26.96 -45.21 -21.58
CA ALA A 166 25.87 -45.05 -20.62
C ALA A 166 26.28 -44.21 -19.40
N PHE A 167 27.47 -44.44 -18.85
CA PHE A 167 28.03 -43.64 -17.74
C PHE A 167 28.25 -42.17 -18.14
N LEU A 168 28.79 -41.91 -19.33
CA LEU A 168 28.96 -40.54 -19.80
C LEU A 168 27.61 -39.82 -20.00
N LEU A 169 26.58 -40.54 -20.45
CA LEU A 169 25.22 -40.01 -20.56
C LEU A 169 24.60 -39.70 -19.20
N SER A 170 24.75 -40.58 -18.20
CA SER A 170 24.26 -40.30 -16.84
C SER A 170 24.94 -39.06 -16.26
N LEU A 171 26.25 -38.91 -16.47
CA LEU A 171 27.01 -37.75 -16.02
C LEU A 171 26.59 -36.45 -16.73
N GLN A 172 26.13 -36.54 -17.99
CA GLN A 172 25.53 -35.39 -18.69
C GLN A 172 24.17 -35.02 -18.11
N VAL A 173 23.34 -36.00 -17.76
CA VAL A 173 22.05 -35.78 -17.09
C VAL A 173 22.26 -35.13 -15.73
N ASP A 174 23.18 -35.64 -14.91
CA ASP A 174 23.48 -35.07 -13.59
C ASP A 174 23.91 -33.61 -13.67
N ARG A 175 24.79 -33.28 -14.63
CA ARG A 175 25.21 -31.89 -14.89
C ARG A 175 24.06 -31.01 -15.36
N ALA A 176 23.15 -31.54 -16.18
CA ALA A 176 21.96 -30.79 -16.62
C ALA A 176 21.03 -30.51 -15.44
N THR A 177 20.79 -31.51 -14.58
CA THR A 177 20.01 -31.38 -13.35
C THR A 177 20.63 -30.35 -12.41
N GLU A 178 21.95 -30.39 -12.20
CA GLU A 178 22.65 -29.43 -11.34
C GLU A 178 22.59 -27.99 -11.89
N ARG A 179 22.68 -27.81 -13.21
CA ARG A 179 22.47 -26.49 -13.82
C ARG A 179 21.04 -25.99 -13.60
N HIS A 180 20.05 -26.87 -13.70
CA HIS A 180 18.66 -26.53 -13.47
C HIS A 180 18.41 -26.13 -12.00
N THR A 181 18.94 -26.87 -11.02
CA THR A 181 18.78 -26.53 -9.61
C THR A 181 19.43 -25.19 -9.26
N ARG A 182 20.65 -24.93 -9.78
CA ARG A 182 21.30 -23.61 -9.61
C ARG A 182 20.50 -22.47 -10.23
N HIS A 183 19.83 -22.70 -11.36
CA HIS A 183 18.96 -21.70 -11.98
C HIS A 183 17.72 -21.43 -11.14
N ALA A 184 17.07 -22.48 -10.63
CA ALA A 184 15.93 -22.35 -9.73
C ALA A 184 16.30 -21.58 -8.45
N ASP A 185 17.46 -21.90 -7.84
CA ASP A 185 17.98 -21.15 -6.70
C ASP A 185 18.24 -19.68 -7.01
N ALA A 186 18.78 -19.38 -8.20
CA ALA A 186 18.99 -18.01 -8.63
C ALA A 186 17.66 -17.25 -8.75
N GLN A 187 16.64 -17.86 -9.36
CA GLN A 187 15.30 -17.28 -9.46
C GLN A 187 14.67 -17.04 -8.09
N ASN A 188 14.76 -18.00 -7.16
CA ASN A 188 14.29 -17.83 -5.78
C ASN A 188 14.97 -16.65 -5.09
N ARG A 189 16.29 -16.48 -5.25
CA ARG A 189 17.01 -15.32 -4.71
C ARG A 189 16.54 -14.00 -5.33
N PHE A 190 16.21 -13.97 -6.61
CA PHE A 190 15.64 -12.78 -7.26
C PHE A 190 14.24 -12.45 -6.72
N ALA A 191 13.37 -13.45 -6.57
CA ALA A 191 12.04 -13.29 -5.96
C ALA A 191 12.16 -12.72 -4.55
N SER A 192 12.98 -13.34 -3.67
CA SER A 192 13.19 -12.84 -2.31
C SER A 192 13.83 -11.45 -2.23
N ARG A 193 14.53 -10.98 -3.27
CA ARG A 193 15.00 -9.59 -3.35
C ARG A 193 13.85 -8.64 -3.69
N ARG A 194 12.99 -9.03 -4.64
CA ARG A 194 11.80 -8.26 -5.02
C ARG A 194 10.84 -8.10 -3.83
N ASP A 195 10.60 -9.17 -3.08
CA ASP A 195 9.72 -9.12 -1.91
C ASP A 195 10.27 -8.19 -0.83
N ARG A 196 11.58 -8.21 -0.59
CA ARG A 196 12.23 -7.28 0.35
C ARG A 196 12.12 -5.83 -0.10
N THR A 197 12.21 -5.56 -1.40
CA THR A 197 12.02 -4.19 -1.92
C THR A 197 10.57 -3.74 -1.81
N ALA A 198 9.59 -4.62 -2.04
CA ALA A 198 8.17 -4.32 -1.84
C ALA A 198 7.88 -4.02 -0.36
N ALA A 199 8.31 -4.90 0.56
CA ALA A 199 8.14 -4.69 1.99
C ALA A 199 8.88 -3.45 2.54
N HIS A 200 9.93 -2.98 1.86
CA HIS A 200 10.55 -1.69 2.19
C HIS A 200 9.70 -0.51 1.71
N ALA A 201 9.10 -0.59 0.52
CA ALA A 201 8.20 0.44 0.01
C ALA A 201 6.95 0.57 0.91
N ASP A 202 6.35 -0.55 1.32
CA ASP A 202 5.18 -0.56 2.20
C ASP A 202 5.47 0.07 3.55
N ARG A 203 6.64 -0.23 4.14
CA ARG A 203 7.08 0.41 5.40
C ARG A 203 7.22 1.92 5.25
N LYS A 204 7.81 2.39 4.15
CA LYS A 204 7.96 3.83 3.88
C LYS A 204 6.62 4.52 3.65
N ALA A 205 5.67 3.85 3.00
CA ALA A 205 4.31 4.36 2.84
C ALA A 205 3.61 4.49 4.20
N ALA A 206 3.68 3.46 5.04
CA ALA A 206 3.11 3.49 6.39
C ALA A 206 3.77 4.53 7.31
N GLU A 207 5.06 4.81 7.14
CA GLU A 207 5.72 5.94 7.82
C GLU A 207 5.14 7.29 7.36
N GLY A 208 4.93 7.47 6.05
CA GLY A 208 4.28 8.68 5.52
C GLY A 208 2.86 8.88 6.05
N ASP A 209 2.06 7.81 6.16
CA ASP A 209 0.71 7.88 6.73
C ASP A 209 0.72 8.30 8.21
N ARG A 210 1.71 7.82 8.98
CA ARG A 210 1.90 8.23 10.38
C ARG A 210 2.30 9.69 10.49
N ASP A 211 3.22 10.15 9.66
CA ASP A 211 3.65 11.55 9.63
C ASP A 211 2.46 12.46 9.29
N GLN A 212 1.63 12.07 8.31
CA GLN A 212 0.41 12.81 7.99
C GLN A 212 -0.57 12.83 9.17
N THR A 213 -0.76 11.70 9.84
CA THR A 213 -1.62 11.63 11.04
C THR A 213 -1.12 12.56 12.14
N LEU A 214 0.20 12.68 12.33
CA LEU A 214 0.78 13.61 13.30
C LEU A 214 0.50 15.06 12.94
N ILE A 215 0.65 15.43 11.66
CA ILE A 215 0.31 16.77 11.16
C ILE A 215 -1.17 17.09 11.41
N ASP A 216 -2.06 16.13 11.13
CA ASP A 216 -3.50 16.31 11.32
C ASP A 216 -3.85 16.49 12.81
N VAL A 217 -3.20 15.73 13.70
CA VAL A 217 -3.37 15.87 15.16
C VAL A 217 -2.82 17.21 15.67
N GLU A 218 -1.67 17.66 15.17
CA GLU A 218 -1.11 18.98 15.52
C GLU A 218 -2.03 20.11 15.05
N ALA A 219 -2.53 20.06 13.81
CA ALA A 219 -3.49 21.02 13.28
C ALA A 219 -4.79 21.07 14.11
N LEU A 220 -5.29 19.90 14.54
CA LEU A 220 -6.44 19.81 15.44
C LEU A 220 -6.14 20.45 16.80
N ALA A 221 -4.96 20.19 17.38
CA ALA A 221 -4.56 20.76 18.67
C ALA A 221 -4.43 22.29 18.60
N GLU A 222 -3.88 22.83 17.52
CA GLU A 222 -3.83 24.28 17.27
C GLU A 222 -5.23 24.89 17.17
N ARG A 223 -6.13 24.25 16.43
CA ARG A 223 -7.52 24.70 16.31
C ARG A 223 -8.22 24.72 17.67
N LEU A 224 -8.10 23.65 18.45
CA LEU A 224 -8.66 23.58 19.80
C LEU A 224 -8.07 24.64 20.74
N HIS A 225 -6.76 24.90 20.65
CA HIS A 225 -6.11 25.95 21.43
C HIS A 225 -6.67 27.34 21.09
N TRP A 226 -6.80 27.64 19.80
CA TRP A 226 -7.36 28.89 19.32
C TRP A 226 -8.82 29.07 19.78
N THR A 227 -9.67 28.06 19.61
CA THR A 227 -11.07 28.08 20.07
C THR A 227 -11.15 28.34 21.58
N ARG A 228 -10.30 27.69 22.38
CA ARG A 228 -10.24 27.91 23.82
C ARG A 228 -9.86 29.36 24.17
N GLN A 229 -8.85 29.93 23.51
CA GLN A 229 -8.44 31.33 23.76
C GLN A 229 -9.55 32.31 23.38
N ASN A 230 -10.25 32.06 22.28
CA ASN A 230 -11.38 32.88 21.87
C ASN A 230 -12.51 32.83 22.89
N ILE A 231 -12.86 31.66 23.42
CA ILE A 231 -13.86 31.53 24.49
C ILE A 231 -13.45 32.36 25.71
N ILE A 232 -12.19 32.26 26.15
CA ILE A 232 -11.68 33.05 27.29
C ILE A 232 -11.76 34.55 27.02
N ASN A 233 -11.39 34.99 25.81
CA ASN A 233 -11.47 36.40 25.42
C ASN A 233 -12.93 36.90 25.39
N LEU A 234 -13.85 36.09 24.84
CA LEU A 234 -15.27 36.40 24.83
C LEU A 234 -15.83 36.53 26.25
N MET A 235 -15.50 35.59 27.15
CA MET A 235 -15.90 35.67 28.55
C MET A 235 -15.42 36.97 29.21
N ARG A 236 -14.16 37.35 29.01
CA ARG A 236 -13.62 38.62 29.54
C ARG A 236 -14.32 39.85 28.97
N ILE A 237 -14.69 39.83 27.69
CA ILE A 237 -15.44 40.92 27.06
C ILE A 237 -16.84 41.02 27.68
N ILE A 238 -17.52 39.89 27.88
CA ILE A 238 -18.85 39.82 28.50
C ILE A 238 -18.79 40.34 29.95
N GLU A 239 -17.90 39.80 30.78
CA GLU A 239 -17.70 40.25 32.18
C GLU A 239 -17.45 41.76 32.26
N ARG A 240 -16.62 42.29 31.35
CA ARG A 240 -16.31 43.72 31.31
C ARG A 240 -17.51 44.56 30.88
N ALA A 241 -18.33 44.06 29.96
CA ALA A 241 -19.53 44.76 29.51
C ALA A 241 -20.61 44.79 30.60
N GLU A 242 -20.76 43.71 31.37
CA GLU A 242 -21.60 43.61 32.56
C GLU A 242 -21.15 44.61 33.64
N HIS A 243 -19.85 44.65 33.98
CA HIS A 243 -19.30 45.61 34.94
C HIS A 243 -19.52 47.09 34.55
N LEU A 244 -19.66 47.37 33.25
CA LEU A 244 -19.93 48.71 32.75
C LEU A 244 -21.43 49.04 32.68
N GLY A 245 -22.31 48.13 33.09
CA GLY A 245 -23.77 48.26 32.97
C GLY A 245 -24.25 48.34 31.52
N LEU A 246 -23.46 47.82 30.57
CA LEU A 246 -23.81 47.81 29.15
C LEU A 246 -24.75 46.67 28.79
N ILE A 247 -24.71 45.60 29.59
CA ILE A 247 -25.53 44.41 29.46
C ILE A 247 -25.92 44.03 30.89
N ASP A 248 -27.21 43.86 31.15
CA ASP A 248 -27.70 43.24 32.38
C ASP A 248 -27.96 41.77 32.01
N LEU A 249 -26.95 40.94 32.21
CA LEU A 249 -27.09 39.49 32.10
C LEU A 249 -27.67 39.01 33.43
N ASP A 250 -28.95 39.33 33.66
CA ASP A 250 -29.72 38.62 34.68
C ASP A 250 -29.94 37.22 34.10
N VAL A 251 -28.99 36.33 34.37
CA VAL A 251 -28.99 34.93 33.93
C VAL A 251 -30.00 34.16 34.79
N ASP A 252 -31.24 34.62 34.81
CA ASP A 252 -32.41 33.74 34.96
C ASP A 252 -32.51 32.94 33.64
N THR A 253 -31.50 32.12 33.37
CA THR A 253 -31.58 31.13 32.29
C THR A 253 -32.77 30.27 32.63
N ASP A 254 -33.85 30.45 31.87
CA ASP A 254 -34.98 29.54 31.89
C ASP A 254 -34.40 28.12 31.74
N PRO A 255 -34.53 27.25 32.76
CA PRO A 255 -33.94 25.91 32.73
C PRO A 255 -34.42 25.11 31.51
N VAL A 256 -35.57 25.48 30.94
CA VAL A 256 -36.09 24.92 29.69
C VAL A 256 -35.19 25.27 28.51
N ALA A 257 -34.77 26.53 28.38
CA ALA A 257 -33.89 26.97 27.30
C ALA A 257 -32.49 26.34 27.40
N LEU A 258 -31.98 26.11 28.62
CA LEU A 258 -30.72 25.42 28.84
C LEU A 258 -30.80 23.94 28.42
N ALA A 259 -31.90 23.26 28.78
CA ALA A 259 -32.13 21.86 28.42
C ALA A 259 -32.33 21.67 26.90
N GLU A 260 -33.02 22.59 26.23
CA GLU A 260 -33.16 22.57 24.76
C GLU A 260 -31.83 22.77 24.05
N LEU A 261 -30.96 23.63 24.60
CA LEU A 261 -29.63 23.88 24.03
C LEU A 261 -28.68 22.70 24.25
N GLU A 262 -28.72 22.05 25.43
CA GLU A 262 -28.00 20.81 25.69
C GLU A 262 -28.46 19.67 24.77
N ALA A 263 -29.77 19.54 24.56
CA ALA A 263 -30.34 18.54 23.65
C ALA A 263 -29.89 18.77 22.19
N ALA A 264 -29.95 20.02 21.71
CA ALA A 264 -29.51 20.38 20.37
C ALA A 264 -27.99 20.17 20.18
N ALA A 265 -27.18 20.48 21.19
CA ALA A 265 -25.75 20.20 21.16
C ALA A 265 -25.44 18.68 21.13
N HIS A 266 -26.23 17.88 21.84
CA HIS A 266 -26.10 16.42 21.80
C HIS A 266 -26.50 15.83 20.45
N GLU A 267 -27.55 16.35 19.82
CA GLU A 267 -28.01 15.95 18.49
C GLU A 267 -26.96 16.29 17.42
N ALA A 268 -26.40 17.50 17.44
CA ALA A 268 -25.31 17.89 16.54
C ALA A 268 -24.07 16.99 16.69
N ALA A 269 -23.68 16.67 17.92
CA ALA A 269 -22.54 15.79 18.19
C ALA A 269 -22.76 14.33 17.70
N GLN A 270 -24.01 13.85 17.66
CA GLN A 270 -24.34 12.53 17.12
C GLN A 270 -24.35 12.50 15.58
N HIS A 271 -24.63 13.62 14.94
CA HIS A 271 -24.67 13.73 13.49
C HIS A 271 -23.33 14.05 12.83
N GLY A 272 -22.30 14.40 13.63
CA GLY A 272 -20.94 14.64 13.12
C GLY A 272 -20.83 15.87 12.21
N GLU A 273 -21.75 16.82 12.39
CA GLU A 273 -21.64 18.20 11.88
C GLU A 273 -20.78 19.04 12.84
#